data_AF-A0A2H2ZNH1-F1
#
_entry.id   AF-A0A2H2ZNH1-F1
#
_cell.length_a   1.000
_cell.length_b   1.000
_cell.length_c   1.000
_cell.angle_alpha   90.00
_cell.angle_beta   90.00
_cell.angle_gamma   90.00
#
_symmetry.space_group_name_H-M   'P 1'
#
loop_
_entity.id
_entity.type
_entity.pdbx_description
1 polymer ?
#
loop_
_entity_poly.entity_id
_entity_poly.type
_entity_poly.pdbx_seq_one_letter_code
_entity_poly.pdbx_strand_id
1 'polypeptide(L)'
;MAAIGNAARQVRDRVLSERSIRVLVTPTPITFAERRSVLQVLEQYGPVDFFRMTPGYHSNFVSITKESTTAERLVASSPLTYKITEPVRSPVEDIYVADLDEPESFNTAQPTITGEQQRSANGPNQGPAEGLKQGQREFMLEIFPLPEYNHRFAMAGSLLHGSWPEGYERDQSFIAKTLEQSLPNSIASKGLVHWMVRPSPRMVAADLRPKNPRKEKRLQIKKWLPSQIKKDTTE
;
A
#
# COMPACT_ATOMS: atom_id res chain seq x y z
N MET A 1 -20.58 27.40 -0.13
CA MET A 1 -20.37 25.98 -0.49
C MET A 1 -18.89 25.54 -0.53
N ALA A 2 -17.92 26.38 -0.95
CA ALA A 2 -16.51 25.96 -1.03
C ALA A 2 -15.79 25.80 0.33
N ALA A 3 -16.17 26.57 1.36
CA ALA A 3 -15.54 26.53 2.68
C ALA A 3 -15.79 25.20 3.43
N ILE A 4 -17.00 24.66 3.35
CA ILE A 4 -17.41 23.39 3.99
C ILE A 4 -16.59 22.22 3.44
N GLY A 5 -16.34 22.22 2.12
CA GLY A 5 -15.51 21.20 1.48
C GLY A 5 -14.04 21.22 1.90
N ASN A 6 -13.50 22.37 2.29
CA ASN A 6 -12.12 22.47 2.77
C ASN A 6 -11.99 22.03 4.24
N ALA A 7 -12.99 22.35 5.09
CA ALA A 7 -13.01 21.90 6.49
C ALA A 7 -13.09 20.37 6.59
N ALA A 8 -14.00 19.73 5.85
CA ALA A 8 -14.12 18.27 5.82
C ALA A 8 -12.83 17.57 5.33
N ARG A 9 -12.07 18.23 4.44
CA ARG A 9 -10.78 17.72 3.96
C ARG A 9 -9.70 17.80 5.02
N GLN A 10 -9.56 18.94 5.69
CA GLN A 10 -8.59 19.11 6.76
C GLN A 10 -8.81 18.11 7.90
N VAL A 11 -10.07 17.83 8.24
CA VAL A 11 -10.40 16.82 9.25
C VAL A 11 -9.96 15.42 8.80
N ARG A 12 -10.21 15.04 7.54
CA ARG A 12 -9.78 13.73 7.01
C ARG A 12 -8.26 13.59 6.98
N ASP A 13 -7.55 14.63 6.55
CA ASP A 13 -6.09 14.60 6.50
C ASP A 13 -5.50 14.45 7.92
N ARG A 14 -6.09 15.12 8.93
CA ARG A 14 -5.70 14.95 10.34
C ARG A 14 -5.95 13.52 10.84
N VAL A 15 -7.14 12.98 10.59
CA VAL A 15 -7.49 11.61 11.02
C VAL A 15 -6.57 10.57 10.39
N LEU A 16 -6.19 10.76 9.11
CA LEU A 16 -5.23 9.88 8.45
C LEU A 16 -3.82 10.02 9.04
N SER A 17 -3.39 11.23 9.36
CA SER A 17 -2.07 11.50 9.94
C SER A 17 -1.88 10.90 11.34
N GLU A 18 -2.96 10.79 12.12
CA GLU A 18 -2.94 10.16 13.45
C GLU A 18 -2.88 8.63 13.38
N ARG A 19 -3.24 8.05 12.23
CA ARG A 19 -3.28 6.60 11.98
C ARG A 19 -2.11 6.09 11.16
N SER A 20 -1.29 6.99 10.62
CA SER A 20 -0.19 6.67 9.74
C SER A 20 1.08 6.38 10.51
N ILE A 21 1.66 5.21 10.26
CA ILE A 21 2.90 4.77 10.86
C ILE A 21 3.91 4.38 9.78
N ARG A 22 5.18 4.57 10.10
CA ARG A 22 6.32 4.07 9.36
C ARG A 22 6.89 2.86 10.07
N VAL A 23 7.15 1.81 9.33
CA VAL A 23 7.66 0.54 9.85
C VAL A 23 8.98 0.25 9.17
N LEU A 24 10.06 0.20 9.96
CA LEU A 24 11.38 -0.22 9.52
C LEU A 24 11.61 -1.65 9.97
N VAL A 25 12.05 -2.51 9.06
CA VAL A 25 12.24 -3.93 9.32
C VAL A 25 13.71 -4.30 9.12
N THR A 26 14.29 -4.94 10.13
CA THR A 26 15.68 -5.42 10.15
C THR A 26 15.70 -6.90 10.54
N PRO A 27 16.27 -7.82 9.72
CA PRO A 27 16.87 -7.59 8.41
C PRO A 27 15.83 -7.27 7.31
N THR A 28 16.28 -6.79 6.14
CA THR A 28 15.39 -6.42 5.03
C THR A 28 14.56 -7.63 4.56
N PRO A 29 13.23 -7.54 4.51
CA PRO A 29 12.37 -8.61 4.01
C PRO A 29 12.41 -8.66 2.46
N ILE A 30 13.04 -9.71 1.94
CA ILE A 30 13.26 -9.96 0.52
C ILE A 30 12.07 -10.74 -0.06
N THR A 31 11.57 -11.75 0.66
CA THR A 31 10.53 -12.66 0.16
C THR A 31 9.12 -12.10 0.41
N PHE A 32 8.15 -12.61 -0.35
CA PHE A 32 6.75 -12.25 -0.13
C PHE A 32 6.24 -12.73 1.23
N ALA A 33 6.63 -13.94 1.63
CA ALA A 33 6.26 -14.51 2.93
C ALA A 33 6.77 -13.63 4.09
N GLU A 34 8.04 -13.19 4.01
CA GLU A 34 8.61 -12.26 4.98
C GLU A 34 7.80 -10.96 5.05
N ARG A 35 7.48 -10.35 3.90
CA ARG A 35 6.67 -9.12 3.88
C ARG A 35 5.24 -9.31 4.40
N ARG A 36 4.61 -10.45 4.10
CA ARG A 36 3.26 -10.77 4.59
C ARG A 36 3.27 -11.00 6.10
N SER A 37 4.33 -11.59 6.64
CA SER A 37 4.47 -11.78 8.09
C SER A 37 4.59 -10.46 8.84
N VAL A 38 5.28 -9.44 8.28
CA VAL A 38 5.28 -8.07 8.83
C VAL A 38 3.85 -7.56 8.96
N LEU A 39 3.03 -7.73 7.91
CA LEU A 39 1.61 -7.35 7.96
C LEU A 39 0.87 -8.13 9.05
N GLN A 40 1.07 -9.45 9.15
CA GLN A 40 0.41 -10.28 10.16
C GLN A 40 0.74 -9.83 11.59
N VAL A 41 2.00 -9.47 11.86
CA VAL A 41 2.41 -8.92 13.16
C VAL A 41 1.68 -7.62 13.46
N LEU A 42 1.56 -6.71 12.48
CA LEU A 42 0.80 -5.48 12.67
C LEU A 42 -0.70 -5.75 12.87
N GLU A 43 -1.26 -6.71 12.14
CA GLU A 43 -2.66 -7.13 12.24
C GLU A 43 -3.02 -7.72 13.62
N GLN A 44 -2.06 -8.26 14.37
CA GLN A 44 -2.26 -8.74 15.75
C GLN A 44 -2.66 -7.60 16.71
N TYR A 45 -2.22 -6.36 16.45
CA TYR A 45 -2.58 -5.19 17.26
C TYR A 45 -3.89 -4.55 16.83
N GLY A 46 -4.31 -4.78 15.59
CA GLY A 46 -5.58 -4.30 15.05
C GLY A 46 -5.61 -4.28 13.52
N PRO A 47 -6.78 -4.04 12.94
CA PRO A 47 -6.95 -4.04 11.49
C PRO A 47 -6.15 -2.92 10.80
N VAL A 48 -5.49 -3.28 9.70
CA VAL A 48 -4.68 -2.38 8.87
C VAL A 48 -5.43 -2.09 7.56
N ASP A 49 -5.66 -0.82 7.27
CA ASP A 49 -6.37 -0.39 6.04
C ASP A 49 -5.41 -0.33 4.84
N PHE A 50 -4.15 0.01 5.09
CA PHE A 50 -3.15 0.17 4.05
C PHE A 50 -1.77 -0.30 4.51
N PHE A 51 -1.07 -1.02 3.65
CA PHE A 51 0.31 -1.44 3.88
C PHE A 51 1.06 -1.43 2.56
N ARG A 52 2.13 -0.64 2.49
CA ARG A 52 2.90 -0.47 1.27
C ARG A 52 4.37 -0.28 1.54
N MET A 53 5.19 -0.94 0.75
CA MET A 53 6.64 -0.72 0.70
C MET A 53 6.97 0.63 0.05
N THR A 54 7.89 1.37 0.67
CA THR A 54 8.36 2.66 0.14
C THR A 54 9.21 2.43 -1.11
N PRO A 55 9.00 3.19 -2.20
CA PRO A 55 9.81 3.03 -3.42
C PRO A 55 11.29 3.28 -3.10
N GLY A 56 12.16 2.36 -3.53
CA GLY A 56 13.61 2.43 -3.32
C GLY A 56 14.12 1.90 -1.98
N TYR A 57 13.25 1.59 -1.01
CA TYR A 57 13.66 1.10 0.32
C TYR A 57 12.85 -0.13 0.74
N HIS A 58 13.45 -1.32 0.60
CA HIS A 58 12.78 -2.60 0.85
C HIS A 58 12.57 -2.95 2.34
N SER A 59 13.30 -2.32 3.25
CA SER A 59 13.10 -2.41 4.70
C SER A 59 12.06 -1.43 5.23
N ASN A 60 11.55 -0.51 4.42
CA ASN A 60 10.74 0.60 4.88
C ASN A 60 9.31 0.53 4.34
N PHE A 61 8.36 0.42 5.24
CA PHE A 61 6.94 0.32 4.94
C PHE A 61 6.18 1.51 5.52
N VAL A 62 5.14 1.92 4.79
CA VAL A 62 4.13 2.85 5.26
C VAL A 62 2.86 2.05 5.49
N SER A 63 2.31 2.18 6.70
CA SER A 63 1.05 1.54 7.07
C SER A 63 0.07 2.56 7.62
N ILE A 64 -1.23 2.32 7.39
CA ILE A 64 -2.32 3.10 7.95
C ILE A 64 -3.21 2.12 8.70
N THR A 65 -3.34 2.32 10.00
CA THR A 65 -4.24 1.53 10.84
C THR A 65 -5.67 2.01 10.70
N LYS A 66 -6.64 1.14 10.96
CA LYS A 66 -8.06 1.53 10.95
C LYS A 66 -8.40 2.49 12.09
N GLU A 67 -7.75 2.32 13.25
CA GLU A 67 -7.96 3.11 14.46
C GLU A 67 -6.66 3.84 14.87
N SER A 68 -6.78 5.06 15.41
CA SER A 68 -5.62 5.85 15.87
C SER A 68 -5.01 5.28 17.14
N THR A 69 -5.84 4.74 18.04
CA THR A 69 -5.41 4.04 19.25
C THR A 69 -4.48 2.87 18.94
N THR A 70 -4.72 2.13 17.85
CA THR A 70 -3.84 1.06 17.39
C THR A 70 -2.47 1.58 16.94
N ALA A 71 -2.43 2.71 16.22
CA ALA A 71 -1.17 3.33 15.81
C ALA A 71 -0.35 3.79 17.03
N GLU A 72 -0.98 4.43 18.02
CA GLU A 72 -0.33 4.84 19.26
C GLU A 72 0.22 3.65 20.05
N ARG A 73 -0.56 2.55 20.14
CA ARG A 73 -0.13 1.31 20.80
C ARG A 73 1.07 0.68 20.09
N LEU A 74 1.04 0.59 18.76
CA LEU A 74 2.13 0.04 17.96
C LEU A 74 3.42 0.86 18.10
N VAL A 75 3.30 2.19 18.17
CA VAL A 75 4.44 3.07 18.43
C VAL A 75 4.95 2.88 19.86
N ALA A 76 4.07 2.72 20.84
CA ALA A 76 4.45 2.50 22.24
C ALA A 76 5.07 1.11 22.48
N SER A 77 4.68 0.10 21.72
CA SER A 77 5.21 -1.27 21.79
C SER A 77 6.49 -1.45 20.95
N SER A 78 6.90 -0.44 20.19
CA SER A 78 8.13 -0.47 19.40
C SER A 78 9.38 -0.44 20.30
N PRO A 79 10.44 -1.20 20.00
CA PRO A 79 10.59 -2.12 18.86
C PRO A 79 9.98 -3.51 19.11
N LEU A 80 9.45 -4.13 18.05
CA LEU A 80 8.82 -5.45 18.09
C LEU A 80 9.73 -6.50 17.46
N THR A 81 9.98 -7.61 18.16
CA THR A 81 10.76 -8.73 17.62
C THR A 81 9.87 -9.94 17.41
N TYR A 82 9.91 -10.51 16.20
CA TYR A 82 9.12 -11.68 15.84
C TYR A 82 9.95 -12.70 15.07
N LYS A 83 9.49 -13.95 15.13
CA LYS A 83 10.11 -15.08 14.44
C LYS A 83 9.16 -15.60 13.36
N ILE A 84 9.70 -15.79 12.17
CA ILE A 84 9.04 -16.47 11.06
C ILE A 84 9.58 -17.89 11.01
N THR A 85 8.68 -18.86 10.93
CA THR A 85 9.05 -20.22 10.54
C THR A 85 8.73 -20.35 9.06
N GLU A 86 9.76 -20.36 8.20
CA GLU A 86 9.54 -20.63 6.79
C GLU A 86 9.22 -22.13 6.61
N PRO A 87 8.19 -22.50 5.84
CA PRO A 87 7.96 -23.90 5.51
C PRO A 87 9.17 -24.38 4.69
N VAL A 88 9.90 -25.35 5.25
CA VAL A 88 11.03 -25.98 4.56
C VAL A 88 10.47 -26.71 3.35
N ARG A 89 10.68 -26.15 2.15
CA ARG A 89 10.41 -26.88 0.91
C ARG A 89 11.43 -28.00 0.81
N SER A 90 10.97 -29.26 0.89
CA SER A 90 11.83 -30.39 0.56
C SER A 90 12.16 -30.32 -0.95
N PRO A 91 13.41 -30.50 -1.36
CA PRO A 91 13.82 -30.31 -2.75
C PRO A 91 13.41 -31.45 -3.70
N VAL A 92 12.51 -32.36 -3.30
CA VAL A 92 12.27 -33.65 -3.99
C VAL A 92 10.87 -33.79 -4.61
N GLU A 93 9.94 -32.86 -4.37
CA GLU A 93 8.59 -32.97 -4.94
C GLU A 93 8.41 -31.96 -6.07
N ASP A 94 8.62 -32.44 -7.30
CA ASP A 94 8.17 -31.78 -8.53
C ASP A 94 6.67 -31.56 -8.42
N ILE A 95 6.25 -30.31 -8.22
CA ILE A 95 4.84 -29.92 -8.13
C ILE A 95 4.18 -30.18 -9.48
N TYR A 96 3.47 -31.30 -9.61
CA TYR A 96 2.58 -31.55 -10.74
C TYR A 96 1.31 -30.71 -10.56
N VAL A 97 0.86 -30.06 -11.64
CA VAL A 97 -0.35 -29.19 -11.67
C VAL A 97 -1.64 -29.92 -11.22
N ALA A 98 -1.58 -31.25 -11.06
CA ALA A 98 -2.68 -32.09 -10.59
C ALA A 98 -2.78 -32.23 -9.05
N ASP A 99 -1.76 -31.85 -8.26
CA ASP A 99 -1.80 -31.93 -6.77
C ASP A 99 -2.37 -30.66 -6.10
N LEU A 100 -2.97 -29.76 -6.87
CA LEU A 100 -3.57 -28.50 -6.42
C LEU A 100 -4.95 -28.65 -5.73
N ASP A 101 -5.38 -29.86 -5.43
CA ASP A 101 -6.70 -30.15 -4.85
C ASP A 101 -6.78 -29.91 -3.33
N GLU A 102 -5.63 -29.80 -2.65
CA GLU A 102 -5.57 -29.44 -1.23
C GLU A 102 -5.22 -27.95 -1.10
N PRO A 103 -6.12 -27.11 -0.54
CA PRO A 103 -5.77 -25.73 -0.25
C PRO A 103 -4.75 -25.73 0.88
N GLU A 104 -3.45 -25.70 0.55
CA GLU A 104 -2.43 -25.40 1.55
C GLU A 104 -2.79 -24.08 2.22
N SER A 105 -3.26 -24.18 3.47
CA SER A 105 -3.67 -23.05 4.25
C SER A 105 -2.41 -22.23 4.56
N PHE A 106 -2.17 -21.16 3.80
CA PHE A 106 -1.13 -20.17 4.10
C PHE A 106 -1.31 -19.48 5.48
N ASN A 107 -2.32 -19.87 6.27
CA ASN A 107 -2.64 -19.32 7.58
C ASN A 107 -2.00 -20.08 8.75
N THR A 108 -1.36 -21.24 8.56
CA THR A 108 -0.83 -22.04 9.68
C THR A 108 0.49 -21.52 10.26
N ALA A 109 1.21 -20.64 9.57
CA ALA A 109 2.46 -20.03 10.05
C ALA A 109 2.22 -18.59 10.53
N GLN A 110 1.44 -18.41 11.60
CA GLN A 110 1.33 -17.09 12.23
C GLN A 110 2.67 -16.71 12.90
N PRO A 111 3.21 -15.52 12.63
CA PRO A 111 4.42 -15.04 13.29
C PRO A 111 4.17 -14.88 14.78
N THR A 112 5.07 -15.44 15.59
CA THR A 112 5.01 -15.32 17.04
C THR A 112 5.84 -14.12 17.48
N ILE A 113 5.23 -13.19 18.24
CA ILE A 113 5.92 -12.07 18.88
C ILE A 113 6.63 -12.62 20.12
N THR A 114 7.96 -12.48 20.17
CA THR A 114 8.78 -13.02 21.26
C THR A 114 9.28 -11.96 22.23
N GLY A 115 9.07 -10.66 21.94
CA GLY A 115 9.56 -9.58 22.78
C GLY A 115 8.60 -8.40 22.84
N GLU A 116 7.65 -8.44 23.77
CA GLU A 116 7.06 -7.22 24.34
C GLU A 116 7.88 -6.88 25.59
N GLN A 117 8.72 -5.83 25.55
CA GLN A 117 9.45 -5.41 26.75
C GLN A 117 8.50 -4.73 27.74
N GLN A 118 7.79 -5.52 28.55
CA GLN A 118 7.30 -5.03 29.84
C GLN A 118 8.51 -4.73 30.72
N ARG A 119 8.75 -3.44 30.99
CA ARG A 119 9.64 -2.99 32.06
C ARG A 119 9.02 -3.36 33.42
N SER A 120 9.13 -4.62 33.80
CA SER A 120 8.95 -5.06 35.18
C SER A 120 10.32 -5.30 35.80
N ALA A 121 10.61 -4.55 36.85
CA ALA A 121 11.85 -4.61 37.59
C ALA A 121 12.04 -5.97 38.30
N ASN A 122 13.31 -6.40 38.34
CA ASN A 122 13.92 -7.43 39.19
C ASN A 122 13.57 -8.91 38.97
N GLY A 123 14.59 -9.66 38.53
CA GLY A 123 14.76 -11.10 38.75
C GLY A 123 15.94 -11.66 37.96
N PRO A 124 17.05 -12.06 38.59
CA PRO A 124 18.14 -12.76 37.89
C PRO A 124 17.90 -14.27 37.92
N ASN A 125 17.81 -14.92 36.76
CA ASN A 125 18.47 -16.20 36.44
C ASN A 125 17.88 -16.90 35.19
N GLN A 126 18.76 -17.08 34.22
CA GLN A 126 18.98 -18.28 33.38
C GLN A 126 17.82 -18.90 32.57
N GLY A 127 17.94 -18.77 31.25
CA GLY A 127 17.54 -19.79 30.27
C GLY A 127 18.51 -19.70 29.08
N PRO A 128 19.06 -20.82 28.56
CA PRO A 128 19.98 -20.79 27.43
C PRO A 128 19.21 -20.31 26.19
N ALA A 129 19.83 -19.44 25.39
CA ALA A 129 19.27 -19.01 24.11
C ALA A 129 18.97 -20.25 23.25
N GLU A 130 17.68 -20.60 23.12
CA GLU A 130 17.22 -21.58 22.14
C GLU A 130 17.68 -21.09 20.76
N GLY A 131 18.70 -21.77 20.22
CA GLY A 131 19.17 -21.53 18.86
C GLY A 131 18.01 -21.66 17.89
N LEU A 132 17.90 -20.71 16.96
CA LEU A 132 16.94 -20.74 15.86
C LEU A 132 16.95 -22.14 15.22
N LYS A 133 15.79 -22.83 15.23
CA LYS A 133 15.65 -24.10 14.52
C LYS A 133 15.88 -23.83 13.03
N GLN A 134 16.47 -24.79 12.29
CA GLN A 134 16.69 -24.65 10.84
C GLN A 134 15.41 -24.15 10.15
N GLY A 135 15.50 -23.00 9.46
CA GLY A 135 14.36 -22.35 8.79
C GLY A 135 13.64 -21.27 9.60
N GLN A 136 14.07 -20.96 10.82
CA GLN A 136 13.55 -19.83 11.58
C GLN A 136 14.38 -18.56 11.35
N ARG A 137 13.69 -17.46 11.05
CA ARG A 137 14.31 -16.15 10.83
C ARG A 137 13.68 -15.12 11.75
N GLU A 138 14.52 -14.38 12.46
CA GLU A 138 14.10 -13.34 13.39
C GLU A 138 14.17 -11.98 12.72
N PHE A 139 13.15 -11.16 12.98
CA PHE A 139 13.02 -9.82 12.45
C PHE A 139 12.62 -8.86 13.57
N MET A 140 13.18 -7.66 13.51
CA MET A 140 12.87 -6.55 14.39
C MET A 140 12.15 -5.47 13.58
N LEU A 141 11.00 -5.02 14.07
CA LEU A 141 10.26 -3.88 13.55
C LEU A 141 10.48 -2.69 14.47
N GLU A 142 10.93 -1.59 13.90
CA GLU A 142 10.91 -0.28 14.54
C GLU A 142 9.76 0.52 13.94
N ILE A 143 8.83 0.95 14.79
CA ILE A 143 7.61 1.65 14.38
C ILE A 143 7.68 3.10 14.85
N PHE A 144 7.43 4.02 13.92
CA PHE A 144 7.46 5.45 14.15
C PHE A 144 6.15 6.09 13.67
N PRO A 145 5.64 7.13 14.35
CA PRO A 145 4.52 7.90 13.84
C PRO A 145 4.94 8.64 12.56
N LEU A 146 4.04 8.69 11.57
CA LEU A 146 4.30 9.37 10.30
C LEU A 146 3.19 10.37 9.94
N PRO A 147 3.00 11.45 10.74
CA PRO A 147 1.92 12.41 10.53
C PRO A 147 2.11 13.26 9.27
N GLU A 148 3.35 13.43 8.82
CA GLU A 148 3.69 14.26 7.66
C GLU A 148 3.51 13.53 6.31
N TYR A 149 3.03 12.28 6.32
CA TYR A 149 2.85 11.53 5.10
C TYR A 149 1.80 12.19 4.20
N ASN A 150 2.22 12.56 2.99
CA ASN A 150 1.30 13.17 2.02
C ASN A 150 0.44 12.08 1.34
N HIS A 151 -0.59 11.64 2.06
CA HIS A 151 -1.57 10.65 1.59
C HIS A 151 -2.16 11.02 0.24
N ARG A 152 -2.44 12.31 0.02
CA ARG A 152 -3.01 12.80 -1.22
C ARG A 152 -2.07 12.60 -2.40
N PHE A 153 -0.79 12.96 -2.25
CA PHE A 153 0.19 12.77 -3.30
C PHE A 153 0.44 11.29 -3.58
N ALA A 154 0.53 10.48 -2.53
CA ALA A 154 0.69 9.04 -2.65
C ALA A 154 -0.49 8.36 -3.37
N MET A 155 -1.72 8.81 -3.09
CA MET A 155 -2.93 8.33 -3.76
C MET A 155 -3.04 8.84 -5.19
N ALA A 156 -2.63 10.09 -5.47
CA ALA A 156 -2.71 10.66 -6.81
C ALA A 156 -1.93 9.89 -7.89
N GLY A 157 -0.88 9.17 -7.50
CA GLY A 157 -0.13 8.29 -8.41
C GLY A 157 -0.69 6.86 -8.53
N SER A 158 -1.75 6.52 -7.79
CA SER A 158 -2.38 5.21 -7.86
C SER A 158 -3.29 5.11 -9.08
N LEU A 159 -3.21 4.00 -9.81
CA LEU A 159 -4.14 3.69 -10.91
C LEU A 159 -5.59 3.52 -10.42
N LEU A 160 -5.78 3.24 -9.13
CA LEU A 160 -7.09 3.14 -8.50
C LEU A 160 -7.65 4.52 -8.11
N HIS A 161 -6.85 5.58 -8.23
CA HIS A 161 -7.26 6.93 -7.86
C HIS A 161 -7.55 7.77 -9.11
N GLY A 162 -8.82 8.13 -9.28
CA GLY A 162 -9.28 8.93 -10.40
C GLY A 162 -10.34 8.20 -11.22
N SER A 163 -10.74 8.80 -12.33
CA SER A 163 -11.56 8.12 -13.34
C SER A 163 -10.73 7.03 -14.01
N TRP A 164 -11.40 5.94 -14.40
CA TRP A 164 -10.81 4.93 -15.26
C TRP A 164 -10.23 5.60 -16.52
N PRO A 165 -9.01 5.28 -16.97
CA PRO A 165 -8.41 5.95 -18.11
C PRO A 165 -9.25 5.77 -19.38
N GLU A 166 -9.43 6.83 -20.18
CA GLU A 166 -10.27 6.78 -21.39
C GLU A 166 -9.77 5.75 -22.42
N GLY A 167 -8.48 5.41 -22.37
CA GLY A 167 -7.88 4.40 -23.24
C GLY A 167 -8.46 2.99 -23.06
N TYR A 168 -9.07 2.69 -21.92
CA TYR A 168 -9.71 1.40 -21.66
C TYR A 168 -11.00 1.22 -22.44
N GLU A 169 -11.82 2.27 -22.61
CA GLU A 169 -13.05 2.20 -23.40
C GLU A 169 -12.78 1.93 -24.89
N ARG A 170 -11.54 2.15 -25.34
CA ARG A 170 -11.11 1.93 -26.72
C ARG A 170 -10.39 0.59 -26.90
N ASP A 171 -10.20 -0.20 -25.84
CA ASP A 171 -9.52 -1.48 -25.94
C ASP A 171 -10.44 -2.53 -26.58
N GLN A 172 -9.99 -3.08 -27.71
CA GLN A 172 -10.65 -4.16 -28.43
C GLN A 172 -9.84 -5.46 -28.42
N SER A 173 -8.96 -5.63 -27.43
CA SER A 173 -8.16 -6.85 -27.27
C SER A 173 -9.04 -8.10 -27.25
N PHE A 174 -8.50 -9.21 -27.77
CA PHE A 174 -9.19 -10.50 -27.79
C PHE A 174 -9.68 -10.89 -26.38
N ILE A 175 -8.82 -10.71 -25.39
CA ILE A 175 -9.11 -10.98 -23.97
C ILE A 175 -10.30 -10.16 -23.47
N ALA A 176 -10.33 -8.86 -23.75
CA ALA A 176 -11.44 -7.99 -23.36
C ALA A 176 -12.77 -8.47 -23.98
N LYS A 177 -12.78 -8.77 -25.29
CA LYS A 177 -13.97 -9.27 -25.98
C LYS A 177 -14.46 -10.61 -25.44
N THR A 178 -13.55 -11.54 -25.12
CA THR A 178 -13.90 -12.84 -24.52
C THR A 178 -14.45 -12.68 -23.10
N LEU A 179 -13.91 -11.75 -22.31
CA LEU A 179 -14.43 -11.46 -20.97
C LEU A 179 -15.78 -10.78 -21.02
N GLU A 180 -15.99 -9.85 -21.95
CA GLU A 180 -17.28 -9.19 -22.16
C GLU A 180 -18.40 -10.20 -22.44
N GLN A 181 -18.09 -11.28 -23.17
CA GLN A 181 -19.05 -12.35 -23.46
C GLN A 181 -19.35 -13.26 -22.27
N SER A 182 -18.41 -13.40 -21.32
CA SER A 182 -18.57 -14.30 -20.17
C SER A 182 -19.07 -13.60 -18.90
N LEU A 183 -18.95 -12.27 -18.82
CA LEU A 183 -19.33 -11.51 -17.64
C LEU A 183 -20.82 -11.15 -17.63
N PRO A 184 -21.50 -11.25 -16.47
CA PRO A 184 -22.86 -10.77 -16.33
C PRO A 184 -22.92 -9.25 -16.44
N ASN A 185 -24.00 -8.74 -17.04
CA ASN A 185 -24.27 -7.30 -17.16
C ASN A 185 -24.47 -6.66 -15.78
N SER A 186 -23.38 -6.19 -15.19
CA SER A 186 -23.33 -5.56 -13.86
C SER A 186 -22.52 -4.28 -13.91
N ILE A 187 -22.63 -3.44 -12.88
CA ILE A 187 -21.85 -2.19 -12.82
C ILE A 187 -20.34 -2.45 -12.80
N ALA A 188 -19.92 -3.62 -12.31
CA ALA A 188 -18.52 -4.04 -12.23
C ALA A 188 -18.00 -4.66 -13.53
N SER A 189 -18.88 -5.12 -14.44
CA SER A 189 -18.46 -5.85 -15.64
C SER A 189 -17.53 -5.01 -16.52
N LYS A 190 -17.80 -3.72 -16.68
CA LYS A 190 -16.94 -2.80 -17.45
C LYS A 190 -15.50 -2.75 -16.94
N GLY A 191 -15.30 -2.77 -15.62
CA GLY A 191 -13.95 -2.81 -15.03
C GLY A 191 -13.32 -4.19 -15.18
N LEU A 192 -14.11 -5.25 -15.00
CA LEU A 192 -13.67 -6.64 -15.10
C LEU A 192 -13.32 -7.04 -16.54
N VAL A 193 -13.93 -6.45 -17.56
CA VAL A 193 -13.57 -6.70 -18.97
C VAL A 193 -12.10 -6.35 -19.21
N HIS A 194 -11.61 -5.28 -18.58
CA HIS A 194 -10.26 -4.77 -18.83
C HIS A 194 -9.28 -4.97 -17.66
N TRP A 195 -9.58 -5.87 -16.73
CA TRP A 195 -8.78 -6.07 -15.53
C TRP A 195 -7.32 -6.48 -15.79
N MET A 196 -7.05 -7.18 -16.91
CA MET A 196 -5.71 -7.61 -17.31
C MET A 196 -4.92 -6.55 -18.08
N VAL A 197 -5.58 -5.48 -18.54
CA VAL A 197 -4.90 -4.45 -19.33
C VAL A 197 -4.09 -3.60 -18.37
N ARG A 198 -2.77 -3.87 -18.31
CA ARG A 198 -1.82 -2.95 -17.70
C ARG A 198 -1.66 -1.78 -18.65
N PRO A 199 -2.14 -0.58 -18.29
CA PRO A 199 -2.11 0.52 -19.21
C PRO A 199 -0.64 0.94 -19.31
N SER A 200 -0.09 0.93 -20.53
CA SER A 200 1.30 1.33 -20.77
C SER A 200 1.52 2.72 -20.17
N PRO A 201 2.67 3.01 -19.54
CA PRO A 201 2.98 4.34 -19.01
C PRO A 201 2.75 5.46 -20.02
N ARG A 202 2.80 5.18 -21.34
CA ARG A 202 2.49 6.14 -22.40
C ARG A 202 0.99 6.45 -22.56
N MET A 203 0.11 5.48 -22.38
CA MET A 203 -1.35 5.69 -22.34
C MET A 203 -1.76 6.41 -21.05
N VAL A 204 -1.06 6.09 -19.98
CA VAL A 204 -1.31 6.60 -18.63
C VAL A 204 -0.74 8.02 -18.45
N ALA A 205 0.39 8.38 -19.08
CA ALA A 205 1.04 9.68 -18.90
C ALA A 205 0.25 10.87 -19.46
N ALA A 206 -0.57 10.66 -20.49
CA ALA A 206 -1.48 11.69 -20.99
C ALA A 206 -2.64 11.96 -20.00
N ASP A 207 -3.09 10.91 -19.29
CA ASP A 207 -4.30 10.91 -18.47
C ASP A 207 -4.04 11.00 -16.94
N LEU A 208 -2.81 10.75 -16.48
CA LEU A 208 -2.38 10.87 -15.07
C LEU A 208 -2.23 12.31 -14.60
N ARG A 209 -2.19 13.29 -15.51
CA ARG A 209 -2.56 14.63 -15.06
C ARG A 209 -4.07 14.56 -14.94
N PRO A 210 -4.65 14.53 -13.72
CA PRO A 210 -6.07 14.77 -13.61
C PRO A 210 -6.32 16.07 -14.37
N LYS A 211 -7.09 15.97 -15.47
CA LYS A 211 -7.58 17.11 -16.24
C LYS A 211 -8.36 17.93 -15.24
N ASN A 212 -7.67 18.80 -14.50
CA ASN A 212 -8.29 19.57 -13.44
C ASN A 212 -9.20 20.51 -14.20
N PRO A 213 -10.53 20.31 -14.17
CA PRO A 213 -11.43 21.01 -15.08
C PRO A 213 -11.35 22.53 -14.82
N ARG A 214 -10.97 22.92 -13.59
CA ARG A 214 -10.69 24.32 -13.23
C ARG A 214 -9.41 24.84 -13.85
N LYS A 215 -8.34 24.01 -13.91
CA LYS A 215 -7.08 24.39 -14.56
C LYS A 215 -7.26 24.49 -16.07
N GLU A 216 -8.00 23.58 -16.69
CA GLU A 216 -8.34 23.65 -18.11
C GLU A 216 -9.20 24.87 -18.43
N LYS A 217 -10.28 25.10 -17.67
CA LYS A 217 -11.07 26.34 -17.80
C LYS A 217 -10.21 27.59 -17.63
N ARG A 218 -9.30 27.62 -16.64
CA ARG A 218 -8.38 28.74 -16.43
C ARG A 218 -7.42 28.94 -17.61
N LEU A 219 -6.92 27.84 -18.20
CA LEU A 219 -6.04 27.89 -19.37
C LEU A 219 -6.80 28.30 -20.64
N GLN A 220 -8.05 27.84 -20.80
CA GLN A 220 -8.95 28.30 -21.86
C GLN A 220 -9.21 29.79 -21.71
N ILE A 221 -9.63 30.27 -20.53
CA ILE A 221 -9.83 31.69 -20.26
C ILE A 221 -8.54 32.49 -20.51
N LYS A 222 -7.37 31.98 -20.09
CA LYS A 222 -6.07 32.63 -20.35
C LYS A 222 -5.77 32.77 -21.85
N LYS A 223 -6.17 31.80 -22.68
CA LYS A 223 -6.03 31.89 -24.15
C LYS A 223 -6.97 32.93 -24.76
N TRP A 224 -8.11 33.19 -24.13
CA TRP A 224 -9.12 34.15 -24.58
C TRP A 224 -8.84 35.59 -24.13
N LEU A 225 -7.94 35.78 -23.15
CA LEU A 225 -7.52 37.11 -22.73
C LEU A 225 -6.49 37.63 -23.74
N PRO A 226 -6.74 38.78 -24.40
CA PRO A 226 -5.72 39.43 -25.20
C PRO A 226 -4.53 39.73 -24.29
N SER A 227 -3.35 39.20 -24.64
CA SER A 227 -2.11 39.50 -23.93
C SER A 227 -1.85 40.99 -24.07
N GLN A 228 -1.99 41.76 -22.99
CA GLN A 228 -1.72 43.19 -23.00
C GLN A 228 -0.26 43.44 -23.43
N ILE A 229 -0.13 43.96 -24.66
CA ILE A 229 0.78 45.00 -25.14
C ILE A 229 2.26 44.81 -24.76
N LYS A 230 3.05 44.37 -25.76
CA LYS A 230 4.48 44.73 -25.81
C LYS A 230 4.52 46.25 -25.86
N LYS A 231 5.17 46.88 -24.88
CA LYS A 231 5.43 48.31 -24.89
C LYS A 231 6.19 48.62 -26.18
N ASP A 232 5.58 49.44 -27.03
CA ASP A 232 6.26 50.04 -28.16
C ASP A 232 7.42 50.86 -27.61
N THR A 233 8.64 50.40 -27.84
CA THR A 233 9.86 51.17 -27.61
C THR A 233 9.95 52.17 -28.75
N THR A 234 9.44 53.37 -28.54
CA THR A 234 9.75 54.55 -29.35
C THR A 234 11.23 54.89 -29.16
N GLU A 235 11.99 54.84 -30.24
CA GLU A 235 13.13 55.72 -30.50
C GLU A 235 12.74 56.71 -31.61
#